data_AF-A0A5B8VTH7-F1
#
_entry.id   AF-A0A5B8VTH7-F1
#
_cell.length_a   1.000
_cell.length_b   1.000
_cell.length_c   1.000
_cell.angle_alpha   90.00
_cell.angle_beta   90.00
_cell.angle_gamma   90.00
#
_symmetry.space_group_name_H-M   'P 1'
#
loop_
_entity.id
_entity.type
_entity.pdbx_description
1 polymer ?
#
loop_
_entity_poly.entity_id
_entity_poly.type
_entity_poly.pdbx_seq_one_letter_code
_entity_poly.pdbx_strand_id
1 'polypeptide(L)' 'MARSKESTPHLEKIEDPDYFGFITFEKPGSIFYYTSDGQQELTSGQASERIEHLSHVRDNPAL' A
#
# COMPACT_ATOMS: atom_id res chain seq x y z
N MET A 1 -10.69 30.47 10.26
CA MET A 1 -10.97 29.62 9.08
C MET A 1 -10.06 28.40 9.17
N ALA A 2 -10.62 27.23 9.50
CA ALA A 2 -9.85 26.02 9.78
C ALA A 2 -9.43 25.34 8.46
N ARG A 3 -8.13 25.06 8.35
CA ARG A 3 -7.47 24.34 7.26
C ARG A 3 -8.20 23.00 7.01
N SER A 4 -8.87 22.89 5.87
CA SER A 4 -9.46 21.63 5.41
C SER A 4 -8.36 20.57 5.39
N LYS A 5 -8.50 19.55 6.25
CA LYS A 5 -7.68 18.33 6.16
C LYS A 5 -8.23 17.56 4.97
N GLU A 6 -7.75 17.91 3.78
CA GLU A 6 -7.95 17.10 2.60
C GLU A 6 -7.11 15.83 2.80
N SER A 7 -7.77 14.78 3.28
CA SER A 7 -7.19 13.45 3.49
C SER A 7 -7.29 12.60 2.23
N THR A 8 -7.27 13.20 1.05
CA THR A 8 -7.07 12.47 -0.20
C THR A 8 -5.57 12.23 -0.34
N PRO A 9 -5.10 10.97 -0.39
CA PRO A 9 -3.71 10.72 -0.73
C PRO A 9 -3.44 11.37 -2.08
N HIS A 10 -2.34 12.14 -2.20
CA HIS A 10 -1.89 12.81 -3.42
C HIS A 10 -1.57 11.77 -4.53
N LEU A 11 -2.61 11.19 -5.12
CA LEU A 11 -2.56 10.20 -6.20
C LEU A 11 -3.48 10.66 -7.35
N GLU A 12 -3.63 11.98 -7.54
CA GLU A 12 -4.54 12.51 -8.56
C GLU A 12 -4.10 12.18 -9.98
N LYS A 13 -2.79 11.92 -10.19
CA LYS A 13 -2.23 11.32 -11.40
C LYS A 13 -1.00 10.51 -11.06
N ILE A 14 -1.10 9.21 -11.26
CA ILE A 14 0.04 8.30 -11.23
C ILE A 14 0.44 8.10 -12.69
N GLU A 15 1.54 8.72 -13.11
CA GLU A 15 2.06 8.62 -14.48
C GLU A 15 3.17 7.59 -14.61
N ASP A 16 3.45 6.85 -13.53
CA ASP A 16 4.47 5.82 -13.49
C ASP A 16 3.92 4.54 -14.14
N PRO A 17 4.48 4.11 -15.29
CA PRO A 17 4.04 2.90 -15.96
C PRO A 17 4.39 1.62 -15.19
N ASP A 18 5.25 1.68 -14.18
CA ASP A 18 5.63 0.55 -13.32
C ASP A 18 4.94 0.61 -11.95
N TYR A 19 3.89 1.42 -11.81
CA TYR A 19 3.10 1.48 -10.59
C TYR A 19 2.00 0.42 -10.59
N PHE A 20 1.94 -0.37 -9.50
CA PHE A 20 1.00 -1.49 -9.36
C PHE A 20 -0.12 -1.21 -8.36
N GLY A 21 -0.19 -0.04 -7.72
CA GLY A 21 -1.15 0.24 -6.65
C GLY A 21 -0.50 0.54 -5.31
N PHE A 22 -1.32 0.56 -4.26
CA PHE A 22 -0.91 0.95 -2.91
C PHE A 22 -1.30 -0.08 -1.86
N ILE A 23 -0.63 0.00 -0.71
CA ILE A 23 -0.94 -0.82 0.46
C ILE A 23 -1.52 0.09 1.55
N THR A 24 -2.68 -0.30 2.05
CA THR A 24 -3.35 0.37 3.18
C THR A 24 -3.04 -0.37 4.47
N PHE A 25 -2.68 0.40 5.50
CA PHE A 25 -2.44 -0.07 6.85
C PHE A 25 -3.61 0.37 7.73
N GLU A 26 -4.52 -0.54 8.09
CA GLU A 26 -5.63 -0.17 8.97
C GLU A 26 -5.19 0.04 10.42
N LYS A 27 -4.19 -0.72 10.87
CA LYS A 27 -3.54 -0.58 12.18
C LYS A 27 -2.09 -1.07 12.12
N PRO A 28 -1.18 -0.47 12.91
CA PRO A 28 0.12 -1.08 13.18
C PRO A 28 -0.10 -2.49 13.74
N GLY A 29 0.33 -3.52 13.00
CA GLY A 29 0.34 -4.89 13.49
C GLY A 29 -0.81 -5.81 13.06
N SER A 30 -1.83 -5.35 12.33
CA SER A 30 -3.03 -6.20 12.14
C SER A 30 -3.39 -6.56 10.71
N ILE A 31 -3.49 -5.60 9.77
CA ILE A 31 -4.00 -5.93 8.44
C ILE A 31 -3.35 -5.05 7.36
N PHE A 32 -2.86 -5.71 6.32
CA PHE A 32 -2.41 -5.09 5.08
C PHE A 32 -3.47 -5.33 4.01
N TYR A 33 -3.86 -4.28 3.31
CA TYR A 33 -4.71 -4.38 2.14
C TYR A 33 -3.97 -3.85 0.93
N TYR A 34 -3.86 -4.66 -0.11
CA TYR A 34 -3.40 -4.20 -1.39
C TYR A 34 -4.59 -3.71 -2.22
N THR A 35 -4.45 -2.55 -2.83
CA THR A 35 -5.43 -1.96 -3.75
C THR A 35 -4.71 -1.63 -5.04
N SER A 36 -5.10 -2.30 -6.14
CA SER A 36 -4.57 -1.99 -7.47
C SER A 36 -5.15 -0.65 -7.96
N ASP A 37 -4.43 0.00 -8.87
CA ASP A 37 -4.88 1.23 -9.53
C ASP A 37 -5.74 0.95 -10.80
N GLY A 38 -5.95 -0.33 -11.12
CA GLY A 38 -6.70 -0.78 -12.29
C GLY A 38 -5.93 -0.74 -13.61
N GLN A 39 -4.68 -0.27 -13.66
CA GLN A 39 -3.82 -0.31 -14.85
C GLN A 39 -2.87 -1.51 -14.80
N GLN A 40 -2.24 -1.75 -13.65
CA GLN A 40 -1.42 -2.92 -13.39
C GLN A 40 -1.77 -3.51 -12.04
N GLU A 41 -1.83 -4.84 -11.98
CA GLU A 41 -2.25 -5.56 -10.79
C GLU A 41 -1.27 -6.69 -10.47
N LEU A 42 -0.86 -6.73 -9.20
CA LEU A 42 -0.18 -7.89 -8.65
C LEU A 42 -1.16 -9.05 -8.60
N THR A 43 -0.74 -10.21 -9.06
CA THR A 43 -1.52 -11.44 -8.81
C THR A 43 -1.72 -11.64 -7.32
N SER A 44 -2.78 -12.37 -6.94
CA SER A 44 -3.05 -12.67 -5.52
C SER A 44 -1.87 -13.31 -4.79
N GLY A 45 -1.10 -14.17 -5.49
CA GLY A 45 0.13 -14.76 -4.96
C GLY A 45 1.22 -13.71 -4.69
N GLN A 46 1.50 -12.86 -5.69
CA GLN A 46 2.50 -11.79 -5.55
C GLN A 46 2.11 -10.78 -4.47
N ALA A 47 0.84 -10.38 -4.40
CA ALA A 47 0.36 -9.49 -3.36
C ALA A 47 0.55 -10.12 -1.96
N SER A 48 0.25 -11.41 -1.82
CA SER A 48 0.43 -12.15 -0.56
C SER A 48 1.90 -12.23 -0.14
N GLU A 49 2.80 -12.58 -1.08
CA GLU A 49 4.25 -12.63 -0.82
C GLU A 49 4.80 -11.27 -0.38
N ARG A 50 4.33 -10.17 -1.00
CA ARG A 50 4.77 -8.81 -0.62
C ARG A 50 4.24 -8.41 0.75
N ILE A 51 2.98 -8.73 1.04
CA ILE A 51 2.40 -8.50 2.36
C ILE A 51 3.12 -9.32 3.44
N GLU A 52 3.45 -10.58 3.16
CA GLU A 52 4.21 -11.43 4.07
C GLU A 52 5.60 -10.87 4.31
N HIS A 53 6.30 -10.45 3.26
CA HIS A 53 7.62 -9.82 3.39
C HIS A 53 7.57 -8.55 4.25
N LEU A 54 6.61 -7.66 4.01
CA LEU A 54 6.41 -6.45 4.81
C LEU A 54 6.08 -6.78 6.27
N SER A 55 5.29 -7.84 6.50
CA SER A 55 5.00 -8.35 7.85
C SER A 55 6.27 -8.86 8.52
N HIS A 56 7.11 -9.59 7.80
CA HIS A 56 8.36 -10.13 8.31
C HIS A 56 9.33 -9.02 8.74
N VAL A 57 9.50 -7.99 7.90
CA VAL A 57 10.33 -6.81 8.22
C VAL A 57 9.77 -6.07 9.43
N ARG A 58 8.44 -5.90 9.51
CA ARG A 58 7.78 -5.26 10.66
C ARG A 58 8.03 -6.02 11.97
N ASP A 59 7.92 -7.34 11.94
CA ASP A 59 8.05 -8.19 13.13
C ASP A 59 9.52 -8.41 13.51
N ASN A 60 10.44 -8.22 12.56
CA ASN A 60 11.88 -8.36 12.73
C ASN A 60 12.61 -7.09 12.26
N PRO A 61 12.43 -5.95 12.94
CA PRO A 61 12.99 -4.66 12.53
C PRO A 61 14.53 -4.56 12.66
N ALA A 62 15.18 -5.65 13.10
CA ALA A 62 16.63 -5.76 13.22
C ALA A 62 17.29 -6.45 12.00
N LEU A 63 16.51 -6.84 10.99
CA LEU A 63 17.00 -7.23 9.66
C LEU A 63 17.47 -6.02 8.85
#